data_AF-A0A847CB19-F1
#
_entry.id   AF-A0A847CB19-F1
#
_cell.length_a   1.000
_cell.length_b   1.000
_cell.length_c   1.000
_cell.angle_alpha   90.00
_cell.angle_beta   90.00
_cell.angle_gamma   90.00
#
_symmetry.space_group_name_H-M   'P 1'
#
loop_
_entity.id
_entity.type
_entity.pdbx_description
1 polymer ?
#
loop_
_entity_poly.entity_id
_entity_poly.type
_entity_poly.pdbx_seq_one_letter_code
_entity_poly.pdbx_strand_id
1 'polypeptide(L)'
;MISFNVPPFVGTEIEYIKQAVEAHKICGDGRFCKKCAEWLELRFGTQKALLTTSGTSALDMAMLLCELCPGDEVILPSYTFSSTANAAVLAGAKLVFVDIRPDTMNIDENKIEAAITERTKAIIVMHYAGVACEMDTIM
;
A
#
# COMPACT_ATOMS: atom_id res chain seq x y z
N MET A 1 -18.46 -12.02 -24.81
CA MET A 1 -17.31 -11.18 -24.39
C MET A 1 -16.98 -11.58 -22.96
N ILE A 2 -15.73 -11.93 -22.65
CA ILE A 2 -15.30 -12.29 -21.29
C ILE A 2 -14.54 -11.10 -20.71
N SER A 3 -15.03 -10.54 -19.61
CA SER A 3 -14.38 -9.40 -18.94
C SER A 3 -13.17 -9.87 -18.13
N PHE A 4 -12.07 -9.10 -18.15
CA PHE A 4 -10.89 -9.36 -17.34
C PHE A 4 -11.15 -9.19 -15.83
N ASN A 5 -11.94 -8.18 -15.46
CA ASN A 5 -12.33 -7.93 -14.07
C ASN A 5 -13.81 -7.52 -14.01
N VAL A 6 -14.49 -7.97 -12.95
CA VAL A 6 -15.85 -7.54 -12.59
C VAL A 6 -15.79 -7.16 -11.11
N PRO A 7 -16.23 -5.95 -10.72
CA PRO A 7 -16.27 -5.55 -9.32
C PRO A 7 -17.11 -6.54 -8.49
N PRO A 8 -16.64 -6.95 -7.29
CA PRO A 8 -17.42 -7.82 -6.43
C PRO A 8 -18.70 -7.12 -5.97
N PHE A 9 -19.82 -7.86 -6.04
CA PHE A 9 -21.11 -7.46 -5.49
C PHE A 9 -21.69 -8.65 -4.70
N VAL A 10 -21.74 -8.50 -3.39
CA VAL A 10 -22.14 -9.52 -2.41
C VAL A 10 -23.65 -9.51 -2.17
N GLY A 11 -24.32 -8.37 -2.42
CA GLY A 11 -25.77 -8.22 -2.35
C GLY A 11 -26.28 -7.38 -1.17
N THR A 12 -25.39 -6.97 -0.26
CA THR A 12 -25.74 -6.16 0.94
C THR A 12 -25.18 -4.73 0.89
N GLU A 13 -24.43 -4.37 -0.14
CA GLU A 13 -23.76 -3.09 -0.27
C GLU A 13 -24.75 -1.92 -0.25
N ILE A 14 -25.85 -2.05 -1.01
CA ILE A 14 -26.89 -1.00 -1.10
C ILE A 14 -27.55 -0.75 0.26
N GLU A 15 -27.76 -1.82 1.03
CA GLU A 15 -28.34 -1.71 2.37
C GLU A 15 -27.39 -0.99 3.34
N TYR A 16 -26.08 -1.29 3.31
CA TYR A 16 -25.12 -0.57 4.14
C TYR A 16 -24.93 0.90 3.72
N ILE A 17 -24.98 1.19 2.41
CA ILE A 17 -24.97 2.56 1.92
C ILE A 17 -26.20 3.32 2.42
N LYS A 18 -27.38 2.72 2.31
CA LYS A 18 -28.64 3.29 2.81
C LYS A 18 -28.54 3.60 4.31
N GLN A 19 -28.09 2.65 5.12
CA GLN A 19 -27.88 2.86 6.56
C GLN A 19 -26.93 4.02 6.88
N ALA A 20 -25.87 4.21 6.09
CA ALA A 20 -24.94 5.33 6.28
C ALA A 20 -25.60 6.68 5.97
N VAL A 21 -26.41 6.74 4.90
CA VAL A 21 -27.15 7.94 4.50
C VAL A 21 -28.23 8.29 5.51
N GLU A 22 -29.03 7.32 5.95
CA GLU A 22 -30.10 7.49 6.95
C GLU A 22 -29.55 7.91 8.31
N ALA A 23 -28.31 7.50 8.65
CA ALA A 23 -27.62 7.95 9.86
C ALA A 23 -27.09 9.40 9.77
N HIS A 24 -27.22 10.07 8.62
CA HIS A 24 -26.73 11.43 8.36
C HIS A 24 -25.24 11.64 8.69
N LYS A 25 -24.43 10.57 8.66
CA LYS A 25 -22.98 10.59 8.92
C LYS A 25 -22.24 9.95 7.74
N ILE A 26 -22.16 10.70 6.64
CA ILE A 26 -21.58 10.28 5.35
C ILE A 26 -20.13 10.74 5.14
N CYS A 27 -19.57 11.52 6.06
CA CYS A 27 -18.15 11.88 6.05
C CYS A 27 -17.28 10.80 6.71
N GLY A 28 -15.96 10.96 6.63
CA GLY A 28 -14.98 10.07 7.26
C GLY A 28 -15.21 9.86 8.77
N ASP A 29 -14.57 8.82 9.30
CA ASP A 29 -14.66 8.39 10.71
C ASP A 29 -16.09 8.09 11.18
N GLY A 30 -16.97 7.76 10.24
CA GLY A 30 -18.32 7.27 10.49
C GLY A 30 -18.34 5.83 11.01
N ARG A 31 -19.56 5.34 11.29
CA ARG A 31 -19.81 4.00 11.84
C ARG A 31 -19.14 2.89 11.02
N PHE A 32 -19.29 2.92 9.70
CA PHE A 32 -18.73 1.88 8.83
C PHE A 32 -17.20 1.98 8.70
N CYS A 33 -16.63 3.18 8.73
CA CYS A 33 -15.17 3.35 8.77
C CYS A 33 -14.58 2.66 10.02
N LYS A 34 -15.18 2.89 11.19
CA LYS A 34 -14.76 2.26 12.45
C LYS A 34 -14.88 0.74 12.40
N LYS A 35 -16.02 0.22 11.94
CA LYS A 35 -16.23 -1.24 11.79
C LYS A 35 -15.19 -1.89 10.87
N CYS A 36 -14.91 -1.28 9.72
CA CYS A 36 -13.90 -1.79 8.80
C CYS A 36 -12.50 -1.73 9.42
N ALA A 37 -12.14 -0.63 10.09
CA ALA A 37 -10.85 -0.50 10.76
C ALA A 37 -10.67 -1.54 11.88
N GLU A 38 -11.66 -1.70 12.77
CA GLU A 38 -11.67 -2.69 13.84
C GLU A 38 -11.54 -4.12 13.28
N TRP A 39 -12.24 -4.42 12.18
CA TRP A 39 -12.14 -5.72 11.53
C TRP A 39 -10.73 -5.96 10.95
N LEU A 40 -10.13 -4.97 10.30
CA LEU A 40 -8.77 -5.05 9.77
C LEU A 40 -7.73 -5.24 10.87
N GLU A 41 -7.85 -4.48 11.96
CA GLU A 41 -7.00 -4.57 13.15
C GLU A 41 -7.05 -5.98 13.76
N LEU A 42 -8.25 -6.51 13.97
CA LEU A 42 -8.43 -7.86 14.50
C LEU A 42 -7.93 -8.94 13.54
N ARG A 43 -8.24 -8.81 12.24
CA ARG A 43 -7.95 -9.85 11.24
C ARG A 43 -6.46 -9.95 10.94
N PHE A 44 -5.76 -8.82 10.90
CA PHE A 44 -4.36 -8.76 10.50
C PHE A 44 -3.39 -8.50 11.66
N GLY A 45 -3.89 -8.25 12.86
CA GLY A 45 -3.05 -8.02 14.05
C GLY A 45 -2.30 -6.68 14.03
N THR A 46 -2.68 -5.73 13.17
CA THR A 46 -2.10 -4.38 13.17
C THR A 46 -2.61 -3.60 14.38
N GLN A 47 -1.76 -2.73 14.94
CA GLN A 47 -2.13 -1.83 16.04
C GLN A 47 -3.22 -0.84 15.60
N LYS A 48 -3.19 -0.39 14.34
CA LYS A 48 -4.16 0.55 13.80
C LYS A 48 -4.38 0.33 12.31
N ALA A 49 -5.63 0.41 11.88
CA ALA A 49 -6.01 0.51 10.47
C ALA A 49 -6.65 1.88 10.21
N LEU A 50 -6.15 2.59 9.19
CA LEU A 50 -6.63 3.89 8.77
C LEU A 50 -7.17 3.79 7.34
N LEU A 51 -8.44 4.15 7.13
CA LEU A 51 -9.05 4.08 5.82
C LEU A 51 -8.77 5.36 5.05
N THR A 52 -8.22 5.22 3.85
CA THR A 52 -7.99 6.30 2.91
C THR A 52 -8.95 6.20 1.72
N THR A 53 -8.88 7.18 0.83
CA THR A 53 -9.72 7.22 -0.39
C THR A 53 -9.21 6.33 -1.52
N SER A 54 -7.97 5.85 -1.45
CA SER A 54 -7.34 4.98 -2.45
C SER A 54 -6.06 4.35 -1.91
N GLY A 55 -5.55 3.31 -2.60
CA GLY A 55 -4.21 2.78 -2.32
C GLY A 55 -3.09 3.83 -2.53
N THR A 56 -3.25 4.72 -3.51
CA THR A 56 -2.30 5.83 -3.74
C THR A 56 -2.24 6.78 -2.54
N SER A 57 -3.39 7.23 -2.02
CA SER A 57 -3.40 8.13 -0.87
C SER A 57 -2.91 7.47 0.43
N ALA A 58 -3.01 6.14 0.53
CA ALA A 58 -2.36 5.39 1.60
C ALA A 58 -0.83 5.39 1.47
N LEU A 59 -0.29 5.21 0.26
CA LEU A 59 1.14 5.30 0.00
C LEU A 59 1.68 6.71 0.26
N ASP A 60 0.98 7.74 -0.20
CA ASP A 60 1.36 9.14 0.04
C ASP A 60 1.43 9.43 1.56
N MET A 61 0.41 8.99 2.31
CA MET A 61 0.38 9.13 3.77
C MET A 61 1.53 8.38 4.44
N ALA A 62 1.84 7.14 4.01
CA ALA A 62 2.93 6.35 4.56
C ALA A 62 4.30 7.02 4.30
N MET A 63 4.54 7.54 3.09
CA MET A 63 5.78 8.24 2.77
C MET A 63 5.94 9.56 3.52
N LEU A 64 4.85 10.30 3.77
CA LEU A 64 4.88 11.47 4.64
C LEU A 64 5.25 11.11 6.08
N LEU A 65 4.74 9.98 6.59
CA LEU A 65 5.05 9.50 7.94
C LEU A 65 6.50 9.01 8.09
N CYS A 66 7.16 8.64 6.99
CA CYS A 66 8.60 8.32 6.99
C CYS A 66 9.50 9.56 7.16
N GLU A 67 8.93 10.78 7.18
CA GLU A 67 9.66 12.04 7.41
C GLU A 67 10.86 12.23 6.45
N LEU A 68 10.67 11.81 5.20
CA LEU A 68 11.70 11.88 4.16
C LEU A 68 12.11 13.32 3.87
N CYS A 69 13.40 13.50 3.66
CA CYS A 69 14.02 14.78 3.29
C CYS A 69 14.52 14.74 1.83
N PRO A 70 14.63 15.89 1.16
CA PRO A 70 15.23 15.96 -0.17
C PRO A 70 16.62 15.30 -0.22
N GLY A 71 16.76 14.30 -1.10
CA GLY A 71 18.00 13.54 -1.27
C GLY A 71 18.01 12.18 -0.56
N ASP A 72 17.05 11.91 0.32
CA ASP A 72 16.84 10.55 0.86
C ASP A 72 16.52 9.56 -0.26
N GLU A 73 16.97 8.33 -0.10
CA GLU A 73 16.81 7.26 -1.09
C GLU A 73 15.74 6.26 -0.62
N VAL A 74 14.84 5.90 -1.54
CA VAL A 74 13.82 4.85 -1.33
C VAL A 74 14.05 3.73 -2.34
N ILE A 75 14.26 2.52 -1.83
CA ILE A 75 14.45 1.32 -2.64
C ILE A 75 13.08 0.73 -3.01
N LEU A 76 12.89 0.36 -4.27
CA LEU A 76 11.65 -0.26 -4.75
C LEU A 76 11.88 -1.07 -6.03
N PRO A 77 11.02 -2.05 -6.37
CA PRO A 77 11.12 -2.74 -7.66
C PRO A 77 10.78 -1.80 -8.82
N SER A 78 11.49 -1.93 -9.95
CA SER A 78 11.12 -1.22 -11.18
C SER A 78 9.81 -1.76 -11.79
N TYR A 79 9.52 -3.05 -11.58
CA TYR A 79 8.27 -3.68 -11.96
C TYR A 79 7.21 -3.46 -10.86
N THR A 80 6.53 -2.33 -10.91
CA THR A 80 5.47 -1.96 -9.95
C THR A 80 4.42 -1.05 -10.58
N PHE A 81 3.32 -0.80 -9.87
CA PHE A 81 2.37 0.23 -10.27
C PHE A 81 2.96 1.63 -9.99
N SER A 82 2.70 2.59 -10.87
CA SER A 82 3.36 3.91 -10.82
C SER A 82 3.15 4.67 -9.51
N SER A 83 2.02 4.47 -8.81
CA SER A 83 1.76 5.09 -7.51
C SER A 83 2.85 4.80 -6.47
N THR A 84 3.50 3.63 -6.53
CA THR A 84 4.59 3.24 -5.62
C THR A 84 5.76 4.23 -5.73
N ALA A 85 6.16 4.56 -6.96
CA ALA A 85 7.24 5.52 -7.23
C ALA A 85 6.78 6.96 -6.96
N ASN A 86 5.55 7.31 -7.38
CA ASN A 86 5.02 8.66 -7.22
C ASN A 86 4.97 9.09 -5.76
N ALA A 87 4.54 8.22 -4.85
CA ALA A 87 4.46 8.54 -3.43
C ALA A 87 5.83 8.92 -2.83
N ALA A 88 6.88 8.16 -3.17
CA ALA A 88 8.23 8.45 -2.72
C ALA A 88 8.78 9.76 -3.31
N VAL A 89 8.54 10.00 -4.61
CA VAL A 89 8.95 11.25 -5.28
C VAL A 89 8.22 12.47 -4.71
N LEU A 90 6.92 12.36 -4.43
CA LEU A 90 6.12 13.44 -3.83
C LEU A 90 6.60 13.78 -2.42
N ALA A 91 7.14 12.80 -1.69
CA ALA A 91 7.80 13.01 -0.40
C ALA A 91 9.24 13.54 -0.51
N GLY A 92 9.74 13.79 -1.74
CA GLY A 92 11.06 14.38 -1.99
C GLY A 92 12.22 13.38 -2.11
N ALA A 93 11.92 12.07 -2.13
CA ALA A 93 12.94 11.05 -2.20
C ALA A 93 13.44 10.80 -3.63
N LYS A 94 14.69 10.32 -3.71
CA LYS A 94 15.30 9.74 -4.89
C LYS A 94 14.99 8.24 -4.93
N LEU A 95 14.56 7.77 -6.09
CA LEU A 95 14.25 6.36 -6.31
C LEU A 95 15.53 5.56 -6.58
N VAL A 96 15.64 4.41 -5.91
CA VAL A 96 16.69 3.40 -6.17
C VAL A 96 16.00 2.11 -6.59
N PHE A 97 16.05 1.81 -7.89
CA PHE A 97 15.38 0.63 -8.41
C PHE A 97 16.21 -0.63 -8.20
N VAL A 98 15.58 -1.66 -7.66
CA VAL A 98 16.12 -3.03 -7.57
C VAL A 98 15.32 -3.93 -8.51
N ASP A 99 16.02 -4.89 -9.10
CA ASP A 99 15.45 -5.82 -10.05
C ASP A 99 14.54 -6.86 -9.36
N ILE A 100 13.75 -7.58 -10.14
CA ILE A 100 12.80 -8.58 -9.65
C ILE A 100 13.33 -10.01 -9.86
N ARG A 101 12.75 -10.97 -9.13
CA ARG A 101 12.89 -12.39 -9.46
C ARG A 101 11.89 -12.78 -10.56
N PRO A 102 12.29 -13.57 -11.57
CA PRO A 102 11.40 -13.94 -12.68
C PRO A 102 10.32 -14.97 -12.31
N ASP A 103 10.46 -15.67 -11.20
CA ASP A 103 9.52 -16.70 -10.74
C ASP A 103 8.31 -16.12 -10.01
N THR A 104 8.48 -15.01 -9.29
CA THR A 104 7.42 -14.33 -8.52
C THR A 104 7.08 -12.94 -9.03
N MET A 105 7.95 -12.34 -9.83
CA MET A 105 7.92 -10.93 -10.22
C MET A 105 8.01 -9.94 -9.05
N ASN A 106 8.34 -10.42 -7.85
CA ASN A 106 8.62 -9.60 -6.67
C ASN A 106 10.06 -9.11 -6.71
N ILE A 107 10.36 -8.03 -5.97
CA ILE A 107 11.74 -7.52 -5.78
C ILE A 107 12.67 -8.67 -5.35
N ASP A 108 13.85 -8.76 -5.97
CA ASP A 108 14.87 -9.75 -5.64
C ASP A 108 15.55 -9.35 -4.34
N GLU A 109 15.19 -10.03 -3.25
CA GLU A 109 15.68 -9.78 -1.91
C GLU A 109 17.20 -9.84 -1.82
N ASN A 110 17.86 -10.65 -2.66
CA ASN A 110 19.32 -10.82 -2.67
C ASN A 110 20.06 -9.65 -3.34
N LYS A 111 19.33 -8.74 -4.01
CA LYS A 111 19.89 -7.55 -4.67
C LYS A 111 19.67 -6.27 -3.87
N ILE A 112 18.87 -6.31 -2.80
CA ILE A 112 18.52 -5.13 -2.01
C ILE A 112 19.75 -4.58 -1.28
N GLU A 113 20.53 -5.43 -0.61
CA GLU A 113 21.65 -5.00 0.23
C GLU A 113 22.68 -4.16 -0.55
N ALA A 114 22.98 -4.56 -1.79
CA ALA A 114 23.91 -3.85 -2.66
C ALA A 114 23.40 -2.46 -3.11
N ALA A 115 22.10 -2.20 -2.99
CA ALA A 115 21.48 -0.92 -3.32
C ALA A 115 21.36 0.03 -2.11
N ILE A 116 21.67 -0.44 -0.90
CA ILE A 116 21.62 0.38 0.32
C ILE A 116 22.81 1.35 0.34
N THR A 117 22.52 2.61 0.66
CA THR A 117 23.50 3.67 0.90
C THR A 117 23.22 4.36 2.23
N GLU A 118 24.10 5.26 2.65
CA GLU A 118 23.89 6.14 3.81
C GLU A 118 22.62 7.02 3.72
N ARG A 119 22.08 7.19 2.50
CA ARG A 119 20.86 7.97 2.24
C ARG A 119 19.60 7.10 2.20
N THR A 120 19.71 5.77 2.23
CA THR A 120 18.54 4.89 2.17
C THR A 120 17.71 5.03 3.44
N LYS A 121 16.43 5.37 3.29
CA LYS A 121 15.48 5.53 4.41
C LYS A 121 14.38 4.49 4.47
N ALA A 122 13.99 3.94 3.32
CA ALA A 122 12.92 2.98 3.25
C ALA A 122 13.11 2.02 2.07
N ILE A 123 12.50 0.84 2.21
CA ILE A 123 12.31 -0.14 1.14
C ILE A 123 10.80 -0.30 0.96
N ILE A 124 10.30 -0.07 -0.25
CA ILE A 124 8.90 -0.36 -0.62
C ILE A 124 8.88 -1.65 -1.42
N VAL A 125 8.20 -2.67 -0.88
CA VAL A 125 7.99 -3.95 -1.56
C VAL A 125 6.59 -3.99 -2.20
N MET A 126 6.45 -4.75 -3.28
CA MET A 126 5.14 -5.03 -3.88
C MET A 126 4.91 -6.52 -3.92
N HIS A 127 3.87 -6.99 -3.23
CA HIS A 127 3.42 -8.38 -3.27
C HIS A 127 2.61 -8.62 -4.55
N TYR A 128 3.33 -8.87 -5.65
CA TYR A 128 2.75 -8.99 -6.98
C TYR A 128 1.76 -10.17 -7.06
N ALA A 129 0.63 -9.95 -7.73
CA ALA A 129 -0.44 -10.93 -7.88
C ALA A 129 -0.94 -11.57 -6.57
N GLY A 130 -0.72 -10.92 -5.42
CA GLY A 130 -1.09 -11.47 -4.09
C GLY A 130 -0.08 -12.47 -3.52
N VAL A 131 1.09 -12.64 -4.14
CA VAL A 131 2.19 -13.47 -3.65
C VAL A 131 3.14 -12.61 -2.83
N ALA A 132 3.37 -13.00 -1.57
CA ALA A 132 4.26 -12.26 -0.68
C ALA A 132 5.71 -12.24 -1.20
N CYS A 133 6.44 -11.17 -0.87
CA CYS A 133 7.89 -11.13 -1.03
C CYS A 133 8.54 -12.01 0.06
N GLU A 134 9.83 -12.30 -0.05
CA GLU A 134 10.61 -12.96 1.01
C GLU A 134 10.82 -12.02 2.21
N MET A 135 9.76 -11.78 2.98
CA MET A 135 9.75 -10.77 4.04
C MET A 135 10.74 -11.06 5.15
N ASP A 136 10.99 -12.34 5.47
CA ASP A 136 11.97 -12.74 6.49
C ASP A 136 13.42 -12.34 6.11
N THR A 137 13.73 -12.27 4.81
CA THR A 137 15.04 -11.82 4.31
C THR A 137 15.12 -10.29 4.21
N ILE A 138 13.98 -9.63 3.98
CA ILE A 138 13.90 -8.17 3.79
C ILE A 138 13.87 -7.43 5.13
N MET A 139 13.35 -8.05 6.20
CA MET A 139 13.15 -7.44 7.53
C MET A 139 14.28 -7.72 8.53
#